data_AF-A0A3C0AEB3-F1
#
_entry.id   AF-A0A3C0AEB3-F1
#
_cell.length_a   1.000
_cell.length_b   1.000
_cell.length_c   1.000
_cell.angle_alpha   90.00
_cell.angle_beta   90.00
_cell.angle_gamma   90.00
#
_symmetry.space_group_name_H-M   'P 1'
#
loop_
_entity.id
_entity.type
_entity.pdbx_description
1 polymer ?
#
loop_
_entity_poly.entity_id
_entity_poly.type
_entity_poly.pdbx_seq_one_letter_code
_entity_poly.pdbx_strand_id
1 'polypeptide(L)'
;NAKQIIQQSTGIPPECVLVSATHTHTSSGAKLDDSEGQSYYDYHAFLTRRIADGVQRAVNQLQPARIGWGVAEEPTQVFNRRWFLMPSRGTIYGAHDNIEQVDTNPGYSGLLRPAGPVDPQITFLAVQSTDGKPIALLASYGLHYVGG
;
A
#
# COMPACT_ATOMS: atom_id res chain seq x y z
N ASN A 1 -1.00 14.98 15.01
CA ASN A 1 -0.78 13.94 13.97
C ASN A 1 0.30 14.42 12.99
N ALA A 2 0.76 13.59 12.04
CA ALA A 2 1.90 13.92 11.19
C ALA A 2 1.66 15.18 10.32
N LYS A 3 0.44 15.34 9.79
CA LYS A 3 0.07 16.51 8.97
C LYS A 3 0.19 17.83 9.73
N GLN A 4 -0.18 17.85 11.00
CA GLN A 4 -0.02 19.03 11.85
C GLN A 4 1.46 19.38 12.07
N ILE A 5 2.31 18.38 12.30
CA ILE A 5 3.76 18.60 12.47
C ILE A 5 4.35 19.16 11.16
N ILE A 6 3.97 18.59 10.02
CA ILE A 6 4.38 19.06 8.69
C ILE A 6 4.00 20.53 8.47
N GLN A 7 2.76 20.90 8.76
CA GLN A 7 2.31 22.28 8.62
C GLN A 7 3.11 23.24 9.50
N GLN A 8 3.35 22.87 10.75
CA GLN A 8 4.12 23.71 11.69
C GLN A 8 5.58 23.87 11.25
N SER A 9 6.21 22.82 10.74
CA SER A 9 7.65 22.83 10.43
C SER A 9 7.99 23.29 9.01
N THR A 10 7.03 23.22 8.07
CA THR A 10 7.26 23.51 6.64
C THR A 10 6.30 24.52 6.04
N GLY A 11 5.17 24.82 6.71
CA GLY A 11 4.09 25.65 6.18
C GLY A 11 3.15 24.93 5.19
N ILE A 12 3.42 23.68 4.82
CA ILE A 12 2.56 22.92 3.89
C ILE A 12 1.23 22.58 4.58
N PRO A 13 0.08 22.99 4.03
CA PRO A 13 -1.20 22.79 4.70
C PRO A 13 -1.64 21.31 4.63
N PRO A 14 -2.38 20.80 5.64
CA PRO A 14 -2.75 19.38 5.75
C PRO A 14 -3.50 18.79 4.53
N GLU A 15 -4.25 19.60 3.82
CA GLU A 15 -4.99 19.28 2.60
C GLU A 15 -4.05 19.03 1.40
N CYS A 16 -2.83 19.55 1.42
CA CYS A 16 -1.81 19.30 0.41
C CYS A 16 -0.92 18.08 0.74
N VAL A 17 -1.22 17.34 1.80
CA VAL A 17 -0.45 16.16 2.23
C VAL A 17 -1.23 14.87 1.98
N LEU A 18 -0.73 14.03 1.08
CA LEU A 18 -1.19 12.65 0.92
C LEU A 18 -0.27 11.70 1.69
N VAL A 19 -0.84 10.77 2.44
CA VAL A 19 -0.10 9.68 3.10
C VAL A 19 -0.62 8.36 2.53
N SER A 20 0.28 7.55 1.97
CA SER A 20 -0.02 6.21 1.45
C SER A 20 0.85 5.18 2.16
N ALA A 21 0.37 3.94 2.24
CA ALA A 21 1.07 2.82 2.85
C ALA A 21 1.27 1.70 1.83
N THR A 22 2.38 0.98 1.92
CA THR A 22 2.66 -0.21 1.08
C THR A 22 1.78 -1.41 1.41
N HIS A 23 0.99 -1.33 2.48
CA HIS A 23 0.17 -2.43 3.00
C HIS A 23 0.99 -3.68 3.37
N THR A 24 2.20 -3.48 3.91
CA THR A 24 3.03 -4.58 4.41
C THR A 24 2.39 -5.30 5.60
N HIS A 25 2.52 -6.63 5.63
CA HIS A 25 2.10 -7.51 6.73
C HIS A 25 3.26 -7.91 7.65
N THR A 26 4.46 -7.39 7.40
CA THR A 26 5.70 -7.80 8.09
C THR A 26 6.37 -6.66 8.85
N SER A 27 5.63 -5.58 9.13
CA SER A 27 6.09 -4.48 10.00
C SER A 27 5.49 -4.56 11.40
N SER A 28 6.08 -3.83 12.35
CA SER A 28 5.42 -3.53 13.62
C SER A 28 4.07 -2.86 13.36
N GLY A 29 3.02 -3.36 14.01
CA GLY A 29 1.70 -2.74 13.94
C GLY A 29 1.74 -1.29 14.46
N ALA A 30 0.83 -0.46 13.96
CA ALA A 30 0.51 0.83 14.55
C ALA A 30 -0.85 0.78 15.30
N LYS A 31 -1.41 -0.41 15.48
CA LYS A 31 -2.74 -0.63 16.05
C LYS A 31 -2.63 -0.73 17.58
N LEU A 32 -3.30 0.22 18.24
CA LEU A 32 -3.66 0.14 19.65
C LEU A 32 -4.64 -1.03 19.83
N ASP A 33 -4.15 -2.25 19.97
CA ASP A 33 -4.92 -3.22 20.75
C ASP A 33 -4.62 -2.89 22.21
N ASP A 34 -5.65 -2.74 23.04
CA ASP A 34 -5.57 -2.68 24.50
C ASP A 34 -5.08 -4.05 25.04
N SER A 35 -3.97 -4.58 24.50
CA SER A 35 -3.29 -5.72 25.11
C SER A 35 -2.63 -5.20 26.38
N GLU A 36 -3.21 -5.60 27.50
CA GLU A 36 -2.85 -5.23 28.86
C GLU A 36 -1.32 -5.09 29.05
N GLY A 37 -0.86 -3.86 29.29
CA GLY A 37 0.39 -3.62 30.02
C GLY A 37 1.61 -3.13 29.24
N GLN A 38 1.56 -2.88 27.92
CA GLN A 38 2.69 -2.26 27.20
C GLN A 38 2.32 -0.94 26.54
N SER A 39 3.14 0.10 26.78
CA SER A 39 2.93 1.44 26.23
C SER A 39 3.17 1.45 24.71
N TYR A 40 2.11 1.23 23.95
CA TYR A 40 2.07 1.34 22.49
C TYR A 40 2.27 2.80 21.99
N TYR A 41 2.27 3.76 22.91
CA TYR A 41 2.35 5.19 22.65
C TYR A 41 3.67 5.60 21.97
N ASP A 42 4.77 4.88 22.21
CA ASP A 42 6.09 5.28 21.72
C ASP A 42 6.24 5.03 20.22
N TYR A 43 5.78 3.88 19.70
CA TYR A 43 5.92 3.58 18.27
C TYR A 43 4.99 4.44 17.41
N HIS A 44 3.76 4.68 17.83
CA HIS A 44 2.85 5.57 17.10
C HIS A 44 3.40 7.01 17.07
N ALA A 45 3.90 7.51 18.20
CA ALA A 45 4.52 8.83 18.26
C ALA A 45 5.80 8.90 17.42
N PHE A 46 6.63 7.85 17.46
CA PHE A 46 7.80 7.69 16.61
C PHE A 46 7.41 7.75 15.13
N LEU A 47 6.52 6.88 14.67
CA LEU A 47 6.06 6.82 13.27
C LEU A 47 5.50 8.17 12.81
N THR A 48 4.68 8.80 13.65
CA THR A 48 4.11 10.13 13.38
C THR A 48 5.20 11.19 13.14
N ARG A 49 6.25 11.20 13.97
CA ARG A 49 7.39 12.11 13.79
C ARG A 49 8.19 11.76 12.54
N ARG A 50 8.46 10.47 12.29
CA ARG A 50 9.23 10.02 11.12
C ARG A 50 8.55 10.35 9.79
N ILE A 51 7.21 10.30 9.72
CA ILE A 51 6.47 10.76 8.54
C ILE A 51 6.73 12.26 8.30
N ALA A 52 6.64 13.07 9.36
CA ALA A 52 6.88 14.51 9.24
C ALA A 52 8.35 14.84 8.90
N ASP A 53 9.31 14.14 9.50
CA ASP A 53 10.74 14.25 9.20
C ASP A 53 11.02 14.01 7.71
N GLY A 54 10.35 13.01 7.11
CA GLY A 54 10.49 12.70 5.69
C GLY A 54 10.14 13.89 4.79
N VAL A 55 9.04 14.58 5.09
CA VAL A 55 8.62 15.78 4.37
C VAL A 55 9.57 16.95 4.62
N GLN A 56 9.97 17.17 5.87
CA GLN A 56 10.92 18.24 6.22
C GLN A 56 12.26 18.08 5.48
N ARG A 57 12.77 16.84 5.40
CA ARG A 57 13.98 16.52 4.63
C ARG A 57 13.81 16.79 3.14
N ALA A 58 12.64 16.50 2.57
CA ALA A 58 12.36 16.77 1.16
C ALA A 58 12.31 18.29 0.88
N VAL A 59 11.67 19.07 1.75
CA VAL A 59 11.63 20.54 1.65
C VAL A 59 13.03 21.16 1.69
N ASN A 60 13.92 20.65 2.56
CA ASN A 60 15.30 21.12 2.66
C ASN A 60 16.21 20.70 1.49
N GLN A 61 15.71 19.88 0.55
CA GLN A 61 16.43 19.39 -0.62
C GLN A 61 15.75 19.77 -1.94
N LEU A 62 14.85 20.77 -1.91
CA LEU A 62 14.19 21.26 -3.11
C LEU A 62 15.22 21.76 -4.12
N GLN A 63 15.00 21.36 -5.38
CA GLN A 63 15.80 21.80 -6.52
C GLN A 63 14.89 21.89 -7.74
N PRO A 64 15.25 22.69 -8.77
CA PRO A 64 14.55 22.68 -10.05
C PRO A 64 14.50 21.26 -10.63
N ALA A 65 13.31 20.84 -11.05
CA ALA A 65 13.07 19.49 -11.51
C ALA A 65 12.07 19.45 -12.67
N ARG A 66 12.12 18.36 -13.43
CA ARG A 66 11.14 17.96 -14.43
C ARG A 66 10.33 16.79 -13.88
N ILE A 67 9.03 16.81 -14.14
CA ILE A 67 8.09 15.77 -13.75
C ILE A 67 7.57 15.06 -15.00
N GLY A 68 7.42 13.74 -14.91
CA GLY A 68 6.74 12.92 -15.89
C GLY A 68 5.89 11.86 -15.20
N TRP A 69 4.92 11.32 -15.92
CA TRP A 69 4.08 10.23 -15.45
C TRP A 69 3.80 9.29 -16.60
N GLY A 70 3.42 8.05 -16.27
CA GLY A 70 3.14 7.03 -17.26
C GLY A 70 2.49 5.81 -16.65
N VAL A 71 2.17 4.87 -17.52
CA VAL A 71 1.64 3.56 -17.18
C VAL A 71 2.53 2.51 -17.85
N ALA A 72 2.93 1.50 -17.10
CA ALA A 72 3.52 0.27 -17.61
C ALA A 72 2.60 -0.91 -17.27
N GLU A 73 2.77 -2.05 -17.94
CA GLU A 73 2.02 -3.26 -17.62
C GLU A 73 2.98 -4.35 -17.14
N GLU A 74 2.62 -5.02 -16.03
CA GLU A 74 3.35 -6.17 -15.49
C GLU A 74 2.36 -7.28 -15.11
N PRO A 75 1.89 -8.09 -16.07
CA PRO A 75 0.88 -9.11 -15.79
C PRO A 75 1.44 -10.35 -15.06
N THR A 76 2.76 -10.52 -14.95
CA THR A 76 3.36 -11.76 -14.41
C THR A 76 3.39 -11.80 -12.88
N GLN A 77 3.24 -10.64 -12.24
CA GLN A 77 3.36 -10.52 -10.78
C GLN A 77 2.01 -10.43 -10.06
N VAL A 78 0.89 -10.22 -10.78
CA VAL A 78 -0.45 -10.07 -10.18
C VAL A 78 -1.37 -11.21 -10.60
N PHE A 79 -2.15 -11.72 -9.65
CA PHE A 79 -3.23 -12.67 -9.90
C PHE A 79 -4.43 -12.35 -9.01
N ASN A 80 -5.62 -12.75 -9.45
CA ASN A 80 -6.80 -12.63 -8.61
C ASN A 80 -6.81 -13.76 -7.57
N ARG A 81 -6.69 -13.41 -6.29
CA ARG A 81 -6.69 -14.39 -5.20
C ARG A 81 -8.07 -15.00 -4.89
N ARG A 82 -9.13 -14.50 -5.51
CA ARG A 82 -10.48 -15.06 -5.40
C ARG A 82 -10.75 -15.99 -6.56
N TRP A 83 -11.19 -17.21 -6.28
CA TRP A 83 -11.40 -18.23 -7.29
C TRP A 83 -12.76 -18.85 -7.16
N PHE A 84 -13.44 -19.04 -8.29
CA PHE A 84 -14.53 -20.01 -8.37
C PHE A 84 -13.96 -21.40 -8.16
N LEU A 85 -14.62 -22.19 -7.32
CA LEU A 85 -14.21 -23.56 -7.01
C LEU A 85 -14.91 -24.56 -7.92
N MET A 86 -14.26 -25.71 -8.14
CA MET A 86 -14.92 -26.85 -8.77
C MET A 86 -16.08 -27.35 -7.88
N PRO A 87 -17.22 -27.79 -8.45
CA PRO A 87 -18.32 -28.35 -7.67
C PRO A 87 -17.90 -29.53 -6.76
N SER A 88 -16.89 -30.30 -7.17
CA SER A 88 -16.33 -31.42 -6.41
C SER A 88 -15.64 -31.04 -5.10
N ARG A 89 -15.35 -29.74 -4.89
CA ARG A 89 -14.71 -29.23 -3.67
C ARG A 89 -15.68 -29.12 -2.48
N GLY A 90 -16.97 -29.33 -2.73
CA GLY A 90 -18.02 -29.25 -1.71
C GLY A 90 -18.40 -27.82 -1.34
N THR A 91 -19.34 -27.70 -0.41
CA THR A 91 -19.86 -26.43 0.08
C THR A 91 -18.78 -25.69 0.87
N ILE A 92 -18.57 -24.42 0.56
CA ILE A 92 -17.78 -23.50 1.39
C ILE A 92 -18.71 -22.45 2.02
N TYR A 93 -18.34 -22.00 3.21
CA TYR A 93 -19.08 -21.00 3.96
C TYR A 93 -18.27 -19.72 4.04
N GLY A 94 -18.86 -18.62 3.56
CA GLY A 94 -18.31 -17.29 3.65
C GLY A 94 -18.70 -16.58 4.94
N ALA A 95 -18.63 -15.24 4.91
CA ALA A 95 -19.07 -14.43 6.05
C ALA A 95 -20.57 -14.62 6.32
N HIS A 96 -20.95 -14.70 7.60
CA HIS A 96 -22.33 -14.91 8.05
C HIS A 96 -22.96 -16.24 7.56
N ASP A 97 -22.15 -17.30 7.48
CA ASP A 97 -22.58 -18.67 7.12
C ASP A 97 -23.24 -18.79 5.73
N ASN A 98 -23.01 -17.83 4.85
CA ASN A 98 -23.50 -17.89 3.48
C ASN A 98 -22.77 -18.98 2.70
N ILE A 99 -23.53 -19.77 1.92
CA ILE A 99 -22.94 -20.69 0.95
C ILE A 99 -22.29 -19.88 -0.17
N GLU A 100 -20.98 -19.98 -0.31
CA GLU A 100 -20.22 -19.30 -1.36
C GLU A 100 -19.74 -20.28 -2.44
N GLN A 101 -19.51 -19.75 -3.64
CA GLN A 101 -18.87 -20.48 -4.75
C GLN A 101 -17.46 -19.96 -5.03
N VAL A 102 -17.08 -18.88 -4.34
CA VAL A 102 -15.80 -18.19 -4.50
C VAL A 102 -15.06 -18.21 -3.18
N ASP A 103 -13.82 -18.68 -3.21
CA ASP A 103 -12.96 -18.72 -2.03
C ASP A 103 -11.79 -17.73 -2.19
N THR A 104 -11.28 -17.21 -1.08
CA THR A 104 -10.13 -16.29 -1.05
C THR A 104 -8.88 -17.03 -0.59
N ASN A 105 -7.86 -17.07 -1.45
CA ASN A 105 -6.65 -17.89 -1.27
C ASN A 105 -6.91 -19.42 -1.09
N PRO A 106 -7.73 -20.07 -1.94
CA PRO A 106 -8.13 -21.49 -1.77
C PRO A 106 -7.03 -22.57 -1.85
N GLY A 107 -5.75 -22.23 -1.91
CA GLY A 107 -4.70 -23.17 -2.33
C GLY A 107 -4.80 -23.50 -3.83
N TYR A 108 -4.03 -24.48 -4.32
CA TYR A 108 -3.81 -24.69 -5.76
C TYR A 108 -4.69 -25.77 -6.43
N SER A 109 -5.52 -26.50 -5.68
CA SER A 109 -6.33 -27.60 -6.19
C SER A 109 -7.84 -27.29 -6.18
N GLY A 110 -8.60 -27.92 -7.08
CA GLY A 110 -10.06 -27.74 -7.15
C GLY A 110 -10.49 -26.33 -7.54
N LEU A 111 -9.65 -25.62 -8.31
CA LEU A 111 -9.93 -24.29 -8.82
C LEU A 111 -10.57 -24.38 -10.21
N LEU A 112 -11.65 -23.64 -10.44
CA LEU A 112 -12.33 -23.57 -11.73
C LEU A 112 -11.78 -22.41 -12.58
N ARG A 113 -11.83 -21.18 -12.05
CA ARG A 113 -11.34 -19.96 -12.72
C ARG A 113 -11.22 -18.80 -11.74
N PRO A 114 -10.42 -17.76 -12.05
CA PRO A 114 -10.44 -16.51 -11.30
C PRO A 114 -11.84 -15.91 -11.21
N ALA A 115 -12.15 -15.30 -10.07
CA ALA A 115 -13.46 -14.68 -9.82
C ALA A 115 -13.63 -13.32 -10.51
N GLY A 116 -12.55 -12.76 -11.05
CA GLY A 116 -12.56 -11.52 -11.81
C GLY A 116 -11.20 -11.25 -12.46
N PRO A 117 -11.06 -10.12 -13.17
CA PRO A 117 -9.82 -9.73 -13.80
C PRO A 117 -8.75 -9.34 -12.77
N VAL A 118 -7.55 -9.04 -13.27
CA VAL A 118 -6.50 -8.32 -12.54
C VAL A 118 -6.26 -6.96 -13.19
N ASP A 119 -5.70 -6.04 -12.42
CA ASP A 119 -5.13 -4.80 -12.94
C ASP A 119 -3.61 -4.95 -13.05
N PRO A 120 -3.05 -5.17 -14.26
CA PRO A 120 -1.60 -5.29 -14.45
C PRO A 120 -0.90 -3.93 -14.50
N GLN A 121 -1.63 -2.81 -14.41
CA GLN A 121 -1.07 -1.50 -14.65
C GLN A 121 -0.27 -1.00 -13.46
N ILE A 122 0.95 -0.57 -13.74
CA ILE A 122 1.81 0.20 -12.85
C ILE A 122 1.70 1.65 -13.27
N THR A 123 0.93 2.45 -12.54
CA THR A 123 0.89 3.90 -12.74
C THR A 123 2.01 4.54 -11.93
N PHE A 124 2.80 5.40 -12.55
CA PHE A 124 3.93 6.04 -11.87
C PHE A 124 4.07 7.52 -12.19
N LEU A 125 4.68 8.24 -11.25
CA LEU A 125 5.14 9.61 -11.35
C LEU A 125 6.64 9.61 -11.07
N ALA A 126 7.42 10.14 -12.00
CA ALA A 126 8.87 10.24 -11.90
C ALA A 126 9.30 11.72 -11.86
N VAL A 127 10.27 12.02 -11.03
CA VAL A 127 10.88 13.35 -10.90
C VAL A 127 12.36 13.23 -11.21
N GLN A 128 12.84 14.08 -12.12
CA GLN A 128 14.25 14.18 -12.50
C GLN A 128 14.74 15.61 -12.33
N SER A 129 16.01 15.81 -12.03
CA SER A 129 16.64 17.13 -12.04
C SER A 129 16.73 17.69 -13.46
N THR A 130 17.08 18.98 -13.56
CA THR A 130 17.25 19.66 -14.86
C THR A 130 18.46 19.19 -15.68
N ASP A 131 19.38 18.43 -15.09
CA ASP A 131 20.49 17.74 -15.76
C ASP A 131 20.22 16.24 -16.03
N GLY A 132 19.02 15.73 -15.68
CA GLY A 132 18.56 14.38 -16.02
C GLY A 132 18.80 13.31 -14.96
N LYS A 133 19.34 13.65 -13.79
CA LYS A 133 19.50 12.71 -12.67
C LYS A 133 18.13 12.37 -12.04
N PRO A 134 17.85 11.10 -11.70
CA PRO A 134 16.65 10.73 -10.95
C PRO A 134 16.63 11.36 -9.55
N ILE A 135 15.47 11.92 -9.15
CA ILE A 135 15.22 12.46 -7.81
C ILE A 135 14.26 11.56 -7.04
N ALA A 136 13.10 11.22 -7.63
CA ALA A 136 12.08 10.43 -6.97
C ALA A 136 11.23 9.63 -7.97
N LEU A 137 10.66 8.53 -7.48
CA LEU A 137 9.67 7.72 -8.18
C LEU A 137 8.56 7.36 -7.18
N LEU A 138 7.31 7.62 -7.55
CA LEU A 138 6.13 7.11 -6.88
C LEU A 138 5.42 6.19 -7.87
N ALA A 139 5.20 4.93 -7.49
CA ALA A 139 4.50 3.96 -8.31
C ALA A 139 3.37 3.30 -7.51
N SER A 140 2.27 3.00 -8.20
CA SER A 140 1.13 2.26 -7.68
C SER A 140 0.92 1.03 -8.53
N TYR A 141 0.85 -0.13 -7.89
CA TYR A 141 0.60 -1.42 -8.52
C TYR A 141 -0.38 -2.21 -7.66
N GLY A 142 -1.45 -2.74 -8.28
CA GLY A 142 -2.60 -3.36 -7.62
C GLY A 142 -2.33 -4.73 -6.99
N LEU A 143 -1.34 -4.81 -6.09
CA LEU A 143 -0.83 -6.04 -5.53
C LEU A 143 -0.80 -5.99 -3.99
N HIS A 144 -1.18 -7.10 -3.37
CA HIS A 144 -1.16 -7.23 -1.90
C HIS A 144 0.26 -7.55 -1.43
N TYR A 145 0.88 -6.66 -0.64
CA TYR A 145 2.24 -6.90 -0.13
C TYR A 145 2.24 -7.99 0.94
N VAL A 146 2.66 -9.20 0.55
CA VAL A 146 2.80 -10.38 1.44
C VAL A 146 4.27 -10.78 1.66
N GLY A 147 5.22 -9.94 1.25
CA GLY A 147 6.65 -10.23 1.38
C GLY A 147 7.13 -10.21 2.83
N GLY A 148 8.01 -11.15 3.17
CA GLY A 148 8.75 -11.25 4.44
C GLY A 148 10.25 -11.30 4.21
#